data_AF-A0A1S0UD34-F1
#
_entry.id   AF-A0A1S0UD34-F1
#
_cell.length_a   1.000
_cell.length_b   1.000
_cell.length_c   1.000
_cell.angle_alpha   90.00
_cell.angle_beta   90.00
_cell.angle_gamma   90.00
#
_symmetry.space_group_name_H-M   'P 1'
#
loop_
_entity.id
_entity.type
_entity.pdbx_description
1 polymer ?
#
loop_
_entity_poly.entity_id
_entity_poly.type
_entity_poly.pdbx_seq_one_letter_code
_entity_poly.pdbx_strand_id
1 'polypeptide(L)'
;GSEKPINITPSENCYCAILTVTSHEHHLEIRRKFVTADMPFLPNEIEGSPMNGVIIPYDLSSSSYKRFSFWRADDFEWIEKNLLHDPKSSEDPVKLVIVISNNLKYTDEGANNKALNTAKKIRNENVSAPICIVDQPDNRKEYINAIGMPEVLVFYGSDVKVSTILVKKKDNSRSLKTRFKKWKKKLLFLNSHQVIAFHFTVVNETEPEDSEEIFSNTFPDIPLSTLRLLDKSSLTGVNYKDKTTLMKSRFRAGPVYAIVGFRKFGGENPVTEDLSEKYD
;
A
#
# COMPACT_ATOMS: atom_id res chain seq x y z
N GLY A 1 -12.08 -0.41 -7.04
CA GLY A 1 -12.74 0.89 -7.19
C GLY A 1 -13.63 0.86 -8.41
N SER A 2 -14.60 1.78 -8.47
CA SER A 2 -15.55 1.94 -9.59
C SER A 2 -14.93 2.60 -10.82
N GLU A 3 -13.73 3.16 -10.71
CA GLU A 3 -13.12 3.96 -11.77
C GLU A 3 -11.75 3.42 -12.16
N LYS A 4 -11.66 2.96 -13.41
CA LYS A 4 -10.46 2.49 -14.14
C LYS A 4 -9.69 1.35 -13.43
N PRO A 5 -9.95 0.07 -13.78
CA PRO A 5 -9.16 -1.04 -13.25
C PRO A 5 -7.67 -0.88 -13.61
N ILE A 6 -6.78 -1.33 -12.72
CA ILE A 6 -5.35 -1.42 -13.04
C ILE A 6 -5.22 -2.43 -14.18
N ASN A 7 -4.77 -1.96 -15.35
CA ASN A 7 -4.49 -2.82 -16.49
C ASN A 7 -3.11 -3.45 -16.30
N ILE A 8 -3.05 -4.78 -16.26
CA ILE A 8 -1.80 -5.54 -16.11
C ILE A 8 -1.57 -6.28 -17.41
N THR A 9 -0.62 -5.79 -18.21
CA THR A 9 -0.19 -6.45 -19.44
C THR A 9 1.16 -7.11 -19.19
N PRO A 10 1.24 -8.43 -18.98
CA PRO A 10 2.52 -9.13 -18.95
C PRO A 10 3.13 -9.13 -20.36
N SER A 11 4.46 -9.08 -20.45
CA SER A 11 5.15 -9.32 -21.73
C SER A 11 5.05 -10.79 -22.11
N GLU A 12 5.06 -11.10 -23.41
CA GLU A 12 4.89 -12.45 -23.97
C GLU A 12 5.79 -13.53 -23.33
N ASN A 13 6.98 -13.17 -22.81
CA ASN A 13 7.94 -14.11 -22.23
C ASN A 13 8.19 -13.95 -20.71
N CYS A 14 7.35 -13.21 -19.97
CA CYS A 14 7.53 -13.05 -18.52
C CYS A 14 6.26 -13.33 -17.73
N TYR A 15 6.43 -14.02 -16.60
CA TYR A 15 5.40 -14.17 -15.58
C TYR A 15 5.38 -12.92 -14.69
N CYS A 16 4.20 -12.35 -14.47
CA CYS A 16 3.97 -11.31 -13.48
C CYS A 16 3.21 -11.91 -12.31
N ALA A 17 3.80 -11.95 -11.11
CA ALA A 17 3.03 -12.35 -9.95
C ALA A 17 2.27 -11.16 -9.37
N ILE A 18 0.97 -11.36 -9.10
CA ILE A 18 0.07 -10.35 -8.56
C ILE A 18 -0.56 -10.82 -7.25
N LEU A 19 -0.67 -9.91 -6.30
CA LEU A 19 -1.39 -10.08 -5.06
C LEU A 19 -2.76 -9.44 -5.25
N THR A 20 -3.81 -10.23 -5.12
CA THR A 20 -5.18 -9.73 -5.11
C THR A 20 -5.70 -9.79 -3.69
N VAL A 21 -6.13 -8.65 -3.18
CA VAL A 21 -6.76 -8.53 -1.86
C VAL A 21 -8.19 -8.06 -2.08
N THR A 22 -9.15 -8.88 -1.68
CA THR A 22 -10.58 -8.62 -1.82
C THR A 22 -11.22 -8.69 -0.44
N SER A 23 -12.08 -7.73 -0.11
CA SER A 23 -12.82 -7.74 1.15
C SER A 23 -14.21 -8.33 0.95
N HIS A 24 -14.53 -9.35 1.75
CA HIS A 24 -15.86 -9.96 1.89
C HIS A 24 -16.49 -9.55 3.23
N GLU A 25 -17.77 -9.83 3.43
CA GLU A 25 -18.50 -9.43 4.65
C GLU A 25 -17.85 -9.94 5.93
N HIS A 26 -17.24 -11.13 5.87
CA HIS A 26 -16.72 -11.82 7.06
C HIS A 26 -15.22 -12.07 7.03
N HIS A 27 -14.49 -11.72 5.98
CA HIS A 27 -13.05 -12.01 5.89
C HIS A 27 -12.37 -11.22 4.76
N LEU A 28 -11.04 -11.13 4.84
CA LEU A 28 -10.22 -10.80 3.67
C LEU A 28 -9.85 -12.05 2.90
N GLU A 29 -10.08 -12.00 1.60
CA GLU A 29 -9.52 -12.96 0.67
C GLU A 29 -8.23 -12.39 0.08
N ILE A 30 -7.12 -13.04 0.41
CA ILE A 30 -5.80 -12.70 -0.08
C ILE A 30 -5.36 -13.86 -0.97
N ARG A 31 -5.18 -13.58 -2.28
CA ARG A 31 -4.72 -14.58 -3.24
C ARG A 31 -3.49 -14.08 -3.98
N ARG A 32 -2.56 -15.00 -4.19
CA ARG A 32 -1.40 -14.84 -5.07
C ARG A 32 -1.73 -15.50 -6.40
N LYS A 33 -1.57 -14.78 -7.50
CA LYS A 33 -1.77 -15.31 -8.85
C LYS A 33 -0.55 -15.03 -9.71
N PHE A 34 -0.21 -15.95 -10.60
CA PHE A 34 0.74 -15.71 -11.68
C PHE A 34 -0.05 -15.36 -12.93
N VAL A 35 0.34 -14.29 -13.61
CA VAL A 35 -0.29 -13.77 -14.82
C VAL A 35 0.70 -13.88 -15.97
N THR A 36 0.24 -14.42 -17.10
CA THR A 36 0.99 -14.51 -18.36
C THR A 36 0.17 -13.91 -19.50
N ALA A 37 0.79 -13.70 -20.66
CA ALA A 37 0.07 -13.26 -21.85
C ALA A 37 -1.04 -14.24 -22.23
N ASP A 38 -0.80 -15.54 -22.06
CA ASP A 38 -1.76 -16.62 -22.37
C ASP A 38 -2.82 -16.85 -21.28
N MET A 39 -2.57 -16.39 -20.05
CA MET A 39 -3.51 -16.44 -18.92
C MET A 39 -3.63 -15.05 -18.31
N PRO A 40 -4.32 -14.12 -18.99
CA PRO A 40 -4.50 -12.76 -18.48
C PRO A 40 -5.33 -12.79 -17.21
N PHE A 41 -5.03 -11.88 -16.28
CA PHE A 41 -5.80 -11.75 -15.06
C PHE A 41 -7.15 -11.12 -15.40
N LEU A 42 -8.21 -11.91 -15.30
CA LEU A 42 -9.58 -11.43 -15.32
C LEU A 42 -10.00 -11.17 -13.87
N PRO A 43 -10.18 -9.91 -13.46
CA PRO A 43 -10.78 -9.63 -12.17
C PRO A 43 -12.19 -10.21 -12.13
N ASN A 44 -12.53 -10.87 -11.03
CA ASN A 44 -13.93 -11.21 -10.77
C ASN A 44 -14.66 -9.89 -10.49
N GLU A 45 -15.34 -9.36 -11.50
CA GLU A 45 -16.37 -8.36 -11.28
C GLU A 45 -17.48 -9.05 -10.48
N ILE A 46 -17.58 -8.73 -9.19
CA ILE A 46 -18.75 -9.15 -8.41
C ILE A 46 -19.91 -8.34 -8.99
N GLU A 47 -20.85 -9.03 -9.63
CA GLU A 47 -22.03 -8.43 -10.24
C GLU A 47 -22.72 -7.49 -9.23
N GLY A 48 -22.80 -6.20 -9.55
CA GLY A 48 -23.38 -5.17 -8.68
C GLY A 48 -22.45 -4.51 -7.64
N SER A 49 -21.16 -4.87 -7.55
CA SER A 49 -20.19 -4.22 -6.66
C SER A 49 -18.93 -3.78 -7.42
N PRO A 50 -18.63 -2.47 -7.53
CA PRO A 50 -17.40 -2.01 -8.19
C PRO A 50 -16.19 -2.63 -7.50
N MET A 51 -15.32 -3.32 -8.26
CA MET A 51 -14.18 -4.14 -7.77
C MET A 51 -13.70 -3.73 -6.37
N ASN A 52 -14.18 -4.42 -5.33
CA ASN A 52 -13.72 -4.16 -3.97
C ASN A 52 -12.41 -4.91 -3.74
N GLY A 53 -11.29 -4.32 -4.15
CA GLY A 53 -10.02 -4.97 -3.98
C GLY A 53 -8.85 -4.24 -4.61
N VAL A 54 -7.67 -4.61 -4.12
CA VAL A 54 -6.40 -4.07 -4.59
C VAL A 54 -5.60 -5.17 -5.29
N ILE A 55 -5.05 -4.82 -6.45
CA ILE A 55 -4.11 -5.67 -7.18
C ILE A 55 -2.74 -5.05 -7.05
N ILE A 56 -1.76 -5.81 -6.56
CA ILE A 56 -0.39 -5.35 -6.36
C ILE A 56 0.54 -6.29 -7.12
N PRO A 57 1.28 -5.80 -8.14
CA PRO A 57 2.35 -6.60 -8.74
C PRO A 57 3.44 -6.84 -7.68
N TYR A 58 3.85 -8.10 -7.47
CA TYR A 58 4.77 -8.46 -6.38
C TYR A 58 6.00 -9.26 -6.75
N ASP A 59 6.04 -9.89 -7.93
CA ASP A 59 7.22 -10.58 -8.43
C ASP A 59 7.44 -10.19 -9.89
N LEU A 60 8.35 -9.24 -10.11
CA LEU A 60 8.91 -8.95 -11.41
C LEU A 60 10.22 -9.72 -11.48
N SER A 61 10.15 -10.98 -11.91
CA SER A 61 11.23 -11.97 -11.96
C SER A 61 12.36 -11.65 -12.96
N SER A 62 12.72 -10.39 -13.13
CA SER A 62 14.02 -10.03 -13.68
C SER A 62 14.92 -9.58 -12.54
N SER A 63 16.03 -10.30 -12.40
CA SER A 63 17.11 -10.17 -11.42
C SER A 63 17.81 -8.79 -11.37
N SER A 64 17.19 -7.76 -11.95
CA SER A 64 17.67 -6.38 -12.06
C SER A 64 16.77 -5.35 -11.36
N TYR A 65 15.60 -5.71 -10.83
CA TYR A 65 14.70 -4.78 -10.11
C TYR A 65 14.62 -5.02 -8.60
N LYS A 66 15.66 -4.63 -7.88
CA LYS A 66 15.67 -4.52 -6.40
C LYS A 66 14.85 -3.29 -5.92
N ARG A 67 13.56 -3.18 -6.25
CA ARG A 67 12.75 -1.97 -5.91
C ARG A 67 11.43 -2.26 -5.19
N PHE A 68 11.10 -3.54 -5.06
CA PHE A 68 9.85 -3.99 -4.47
C PHE A 68 10.07 -5.35 -3.81
N SER A 69 9.40 -5.61 -2.70
CA SER A 69 9.42 -6.92 -2.09
C SER A 69 8.17 -7.23 -1.29
N PHE A 70 7.88 -8.51 -1.14
CA PHE A 70 6.64 -9.03 -0.59
C PHE A 70 6.94 -10.22 0.34
N TRP A 71 6.35 -10.20 1.54
CA TRP A 71 6.72 -11.09 2.64
C TRP A 71 5.50 -11.63 3.39
N ARG A 72 5.54 -12.89 3.82
CA ARG A 72 4.66 -13.38 4.90
C ARG A 72 5.32 -13.09 6.24
N ALA A 73 4.53 -12.85 7.28
CA ALA A 73 5.06 -12.62 8.62
C ALA A 73 5.96 -13.77 9.14
N ASP A 74 5.80 -15.00 8.67
CA ASP A 74 6.58 -16.18 9.04
C ASP A 74 8.02 -16.10 8.51
N ASP A 75 8.28 -15.24 7.53
CA ASP A 75 9.62 -14.95 6.99
C ASP A 75 10.38 -13.92 7.85
N PHE A 76 10.01 -13.74 9.13
CA PHE A 76 10.67 -12.78 10.04
C PHE A 76 12.19 -13.02 10.14
N GLU A 77 12.67 -14.27 10.10
CA GLU A 77 14.11 -14.57 10.04
C GLU A 77 14.77 -14.06 8.75
N TRP A 78 14.05 -14.04 7.62
CA TRP A 78 14.54 -13.49 6.36
C TRP A 78 14.47 -11.95 6.37
N ILE A 79 13.40 -11.35 6.93
CA ILE A 79 13.30 -9.90 7.18
C ILE A 79 14.50 -9.45 8.02
N GLU A 80 14.78 -10.17 9.11
CA GLU A 80 15.93 -9.93 10.00
C GLU A 80 17.29 -10.12 9.30
N LYS A 81 17.38 -11.00 8.31
CA LYS A 81 18.62 -11.26 7.56
C LYS A 81 18.83 -10.40 6.31
N ASN A 82 17.77 -9.90 5.66
CA ASN A 82 17.89 -9.33 4.30
C ASN A 82 17.32 -7.91 4.17
N LEU A 83 16.39 -7.49 5.02
CA LEU A 83 16.10 -6.06 5.20
C LEU A 83 17.20 -5.37 6.05
N LEU A 84 18.04 -6.17 6.72
CA LEU A 84 18.76 -5.79 7.94
C LEU A 84 20.27 -6.15 7.96
N HIS A 85 20.81 -6.90 6.99
CA HIS A 85 22.18 -7.42 7.09
C HIS A 85 23.08 -7.25 5.87
N ASP A 86 22.81 -6.27 5.01
CA ASP A 86 23.85 -5.75 4.12
C ASP A 86 24.26 -4.33 4.55
N PRO A 87 25.24 -4.20 5.47
CA PRO A 87 25.84 -2.92 5.82
C PRO A 87 26.58 -2.25 4.64
N LYS A 88 26.69 -2.91 3.47
CA LYS A 88 27.13 -2.33 2.19
C LYS A 88 25.97 -2.04 1.22
N SER A 89 24.72 -2.47 1.46
CA SER A 89 23.54 -2.16 0.61
C SER A 89 22.75 -0.92 1.05
N SER A 90 23.39 0.00 1.77
CA SER A 90 22.81 1.26 2.24
C SER A 90 22.34 2.22 1.14
N GLU A 91 22.22 1.78 -0.12
CA GLU A 91 21.89 2.63 -1.27
C GLU A 91 20.38 2.82 -1.48
N ASP A 92 19.52 1.92 -1.01
CA ASP A 92 18.10 1.90 -1.38
C ASP A 92 17.13 1.98 -0.18
N PRO A 93 16.84 3.19 0.34
CA PRO A 93 16.01 3.35 1.53
C PRO A 93 14.54 2.94 1.30
N VAL A 94 13.95 2.25 2.29
CA VAL A 94 12.51 1.96 2.34
C VAL A 94 11.69 3.24 2.26
N LYS A 95 10.69 3.28 1.37
CA LYS A 95 9.85 4.44 1.09
C LYS A 95 8.42 4.29 1.60
N LEU A 96 7.88 3.07 1.60
CA LEU A 96 6.55 2.74 2.12
C LEU A 96 6.48 1.26 2.47
N VAL A 97 5.73 0.96 3.52
CA VAL A 97 5.30 -0.40 3.83
C VAL A 97 3.77 -0.44 3.85
N ILE A 98 3.17 -1.51 3.34
CA ILE A 98 1.74 -1.80 3.49
C ILE A 98 1.63 -3.16 4.20
N VAL A 99 0.96 -3.20 5.34
CA VAL A 99 0.69 -4.42 6.11
C VAL A 99 -0.79 -4.73 5.99
N ILE A 100 -1.10 -5.91 5.44
CA ILE A 100 -2.46 -6.40 5.22
C ILE A 100 -2.65 -7.66 6.05
N SER A 101 -3.69 -7.70 6.88
CA SER A 101 -3.91 -8.82 7.81
C SER A 101 -5.36 -9.25 7.85
N ASN A 102 -5.56 -10.57 7.96
CA ASN A 102 -6.84 -11.19 8.24
C ASN A 102 -6.80 -11.74 9.68
N ASN A 103 -7.18 -10.92 10.67
CA ASN A 103 -7.06 -11.29 12.08
C ASN A 103 -8.10 -12.36 12.46
N LEU A 104 -7.65 -13.55 12.87
CA LEU A 104 -8.54 -14.59 13.40
C LEU A 104 -9.12 -14.14 14.75
N LYS A 105 -10.44 -14.08 14.86
CA LYS A 105 -11.13 -13.62 16.08
C LYS A 105 -11.03 -14.59 17.28
N TYR A 106 -10.63 -15.84 17.04
CA TYR A 106 -10.76 -16.96 17.99
C TYR A 106 -9.47 -17.42 18.68
N THR A 107 -8.35 -16.69 18.53
CA THR A 107 -7.16 -16.99 19.34
C THR A 107 -7.25 -16.27 20.68
N ASP A 108 -7.22 -17.02 21.79
CA ASP A 108 -7.22 -16.57 23.20
C ASP A 108 -6.07 -15.60 23.57
N GLU A 109 -5.21 -15.23 22.61
CA GLU A 109 -4.30 -14.09 22.75
C GLU A 109 -5.09 -12.77 22.62
N GLY A 110 -5.67 -12.33 23.75
CA GLY A 110 -6.51 -11.14 23.83
C GLY A 110 -6.03 -9.96 22.97
N ALA A 111 -6.96 -9.39 22.21
CA ALA A 111 -6.88 -8.04 21.63
C ALA A 111 -5.63 -7.67 20.79
N ASN A 112 -4.83 -8.65 20.34
CA ASN A 112 -3.60 -8.38 19.62
C ASN A 112 -3.82 -8.31 18.11
N ASN A 113 -4.02 -7.09 17.60
CA ASN A 113 -4.09 -6.86 16.16
C ASN A 113 -2.75 -7.23 15.48
N LYS A 114 -2.72 -8.29 14.66
CA LYS A 114 -1.48 -8.81 14.07
C LYS A 114 -0.83 -7.81 13.11
N ALA A 115 -1.60 -7.00 12.39
CA ALA A 115 -1.05 -5.95 11.54
C ALA A 115 -0.32 -4.88 12.36
N LEU A 116 -0.91 -4.43 13.47
CA LEU A 116 -0.27 -3.47 14.38
C LEU A 116 0.99 -4.06 15.04
N ASN A 117 0.96 -5.33 15.43
CA ASN A 117 2.13 -5.99 16.01
C ASN A 117 3.26 -6.17 14.98
N THR A 118 2.92 -6.51 13.74
CA THR A 118 3.88 -6.55 12.63
C THR A 118 4.48 -5.16 12.35
N ALA A 119 3.65 -4.12 12.35
CA ALA A 119 4.13 -2.75 12.22
C ALA A 119 5.06 -2.33 13.37
N LYS A 120 4.78 -2.75 14.61
CA LYS A 120 5.69 -2.51 15.76
C LYS A 120 7.04 -3.20 15.56
N LYS A 121 7.05 -4.47 15.13
CA LYS A 121 8.28 -5.19 14.82
C LYS A 121 9.10 -4.45 13.76
N ILE A 122 8.48 -4.07 12.63
CA ILE A 122 9.13 -3.28 11.57
C ILE A 122 9.69 -1.94 12.10
N ARG A 123 9.01 -1.30 13.05
CA ARG A 123 9.47 -0.04 13.66
C ARG A 123 10.67 -0.19 14.58
N ASN A 124 10.77 -1.31 15.30
CA ASN A 124 11.92 -1.61 16.15
C ASN A 124 13.21 -1.72 15.31
N GLU A 125 13.09 -2.11 14.05
CA GLU A 125 14.15 -2.14 13.04
C GLU A 125 14.49 -0.76 12.44
N ASN A 126 14.12 0.32 13.14
CA ASN A 126 14.45 1.70 12.81
C ASN A 126 13.91 2.24 11.46
N VAL A 127 13.04 1.50 10.76
CA VAL A 127 12.41 1.93 9.50
C VAL A 127 11.67 3.26 9.70
N SER A 128 11.98 4.27 8.87
CA SER A 128 11.41 5.62 8.96
C SER A 128 10.19 5.84 8.05
N ALA A 129 10.03 5.00 7.02
CA ALA A 129 8.96 5.06 6.05
C ALA A 129 7.55 5.00 6.68
N PRO A 130 6.52 5.63 6.12
CA PRO A 130 5.14 5.36 6.52
C PRO A 130 4.80 3.87 6.40
N ILE A 131 4.01 3.34 7.35
CA ILE A 131 3.46 1.99 7.30
C ILE A 131 1.94 2.11 7.22
N CYS A 132 1.36 1.82 6.05
CA CYS A 132 -0.08 1.68 5.89
C CYS A 132 -0.52 0.36 6.50
N ILE A 133 -1.59 0.41 7.29
CA ILE A 133 -2.13 -0.75 7.99
C ILE A 133 -3.54 -0.98 7.46
N VAL A 134 -3.80 -2.22 7.08
CA VAL A 134 -5.09 -2.72 6.62
C VAL A 134 -5.32 -4.01 7.37
N ASP A 135 -6.39 -4.06 8.16
CA ASP A 135 -6.71 -5.24 8.94
C ASP A 135 -8.22 -5.43 8.97
N GLN A 136 -8.67 -6.62 8.65
CA GLN A 136 -10.07 -6.98 8.79
C GLN A 136 -10.14 -8.37 9.44
N PRO A 137 -11.03 -8.57 10.42
CA PRO A 137 -11.12 -9.85 11.09
C PRO A 137 -11.74 -10.94 10.21
N ASP A 138 -11.27 -12.18 10.38
CA ASP A 138 -11.92 -13.37 9.85
C ASP A 138 -12.97 -13.86 10.85
N ASN A 139 -14.24 -13.66 10.50
CA ASN A 139 -15.43 -13.99 11.28
C ASN A 139 -16.13 -15.26 10.78
N ARG A 140 -15.51 -16.03 9.87
CA ARG A 140 -16.10 -17.29 9.39
C ARG A 140 -16.16 -18.32 10.53
N LYS A 141 -17.32 -18.96 10.70
CA LYS A 141 -17.61 -19.90 11.80
C LYS A 141 -16.94 -21.27 11.64
N GLU A 142 -16.49 -21.63 10.43
CA GLU A 142 -15.94 -22.95 10.14
C GLU A 142 -14.42 -22.92 10.03
N TYR A 143 -13.82 -23.94 10.64
CA TYR A 143 -12.41 -24.34 10.58
C TYR A 143 -11.84 -24.16 9.17
N ILE A 144 -11.08 -23.09 8.94
CA ILE A 144 -10.26 -22.98 7.75
C ILE A 144 -8.84 -22.82 8.24
N ASN A 145 -7.94 -23.62 7.65
CA ASN A 145 -6.49 -23.47 7.62
C ASN A 145 -6.06 -22.10 7.04
N ALA A 146 -6.68 -21.01 7.49
CA ALA A 146 -6.24 -19.67 7.23
C ALA A 146 -5.02 -19.49 8.12
N ILE A 147 -3.84 -19.67 7.54
CA ILE A 147 -2.62 -19.10 8.07
C ILE A 147 -2.85 -17.57 8.02
N GLY A 148 -3.48 -17.05 9.08
CA GLY A 148 -3.91 -15.66 9.23
C GLY A 148 -2.71 -14.77 9.56
N MET A 149 -1.70 -14.85 8.71
CA MET A 149 -0.43 -14.15 8.87
C MET A 149 -0.48 -12.87 8.04
N PRO A 150 -0.04 -11.74 8.60
CA PRO A 150 0.00 -10.49 7.85
C PRO A 150 0.89 -10.61 6.61
N GLU A 151 0.38 -10.12 5.49
CA GLU A 151 1.13 -9.86 4.27
C GLU A 151 1.79 -8.49 4.37
N VAL A 152 3.09 -8.41 4.09
CA VAL A 152 3.87 -7.19 4.17
C VAL A 152 4.43 -6.85 2.79
N LEU A 153 4.06 -5.68 2.27
CA LEU A 153 4.51 -5.15 1.00
C LEU A 153 5.47 -4.00 1.27
N VAL A 154 6.67 -4.05 0.70
CA VAL A 154 7.72 -3.05 0.93
C VAL A 154 8.13 -2.43 -0.39
N PHE A 155 7.98 -1.11 -0.47
CA PHE A 155 8.45 -0.27 -1.57
C PHE A 155 9.74 0.41 -1.14
N TYR A 156 10.83 0.17 -1.85
CA TYR A 156 12.16 0.67 -1.50
C TYR A 156 12.94 1.03 -2.76
N GLY A 157 14.01 1.79 -2.59
CA GLY A 157 14.89 2.17 -3.70
C GLY A 157 14.86 3.64 -4.08
N SER A 158 15.96 4.06 -4.69
CA SER A 158 16.19 5.44 -5.17
C SER A 158 15.17 5.89 -6.23
N ASP A 159 14.76 4.96 -7.10
CA ASP A 159 13.80 5.19 -8.20
C ASP A 159 12.33 4.99 -7.81
N VAL A 160 12.07 4.81 -6.51
CA VAL A 160 10.73 4.74 -5.95
C VAL A 160 10.41 6.02 -5.19
N LYS A 161 9.30 6.63 -5.53
CA LYS A 161 8.76 7.81 -4.84
C LYS A 161 7.39 7.48 -4.26
N VAL A 162 7.16 7.88 -3.02
CA VAL A 162 5.91 7.59 -2.34
C VAL A 162 5.42 8.80 -1.59
N SER A 163 4.10 8.94 -1.52
CA SER A 163 3.46 9.82 -0.56
C SER A 163 2.15 9.23 -0.07
N THR A 164 1.78 9.55 1.17
CA THR A 164 0.51 9.12 1.79
C THR A 164 -0.30 10.31 2.26
N ILE A 165 -1.62 10.21 2.21
CA ILE A 165 -2.57 11.09 2.89
C ILE A 165 -3.51 10.24 3.74
N LEU A 166 -3.61 10.59 5.03
CA LEU A 166 -4.67 10.11 5.93
C LEU A 166 -5.84 11.10 5.89
N VAL A 167 -7.05 10.60 5.61
CA VAL A 167 -8.30 11.37 5.73
C VAL A 167 -8.60 11.58 7.20
N LYS A 168 -8.90 12.83 7.58
CA LYS A 168 -9.22 13.16 8.97
C LYS A 168 -10.72 13.01 9.18
N LYS A 169 -11.11 12.62 10.39
CA LYS A 169 -12.51 12.58 10.83
C LYS A 169 -13.34 13.86 10.59
N LYS A 170 -12.68 15.02 10.49
CA LYS A 170 -13.34 16.32 10.25
C LYS A 170 -13.26 16.78 8.79
N ASP A 171 -12.69 15.98 7.90
CA ASP A 171 -12.61 16.34 6.49
C ASP A 171 -13.99 16.16 5.85
N ASN A 172 -14.52 17.23 5.27
CA ASN A 172 -15.61 17.19 4.31
C ASN A 172 -15.06 17.29 2.87
N SER A 173 -15.92 17.10 1.87
CA SER A 173 -15.62 17.17 0.44
C SER A 173 -14.75 18.39 0.05
N ARG A 174 -15.10 19.58 0.52
CA ARG A 174 -14.36 20.83 0.22
C ARG A 174 -12.95 20.83 0.81
N SER A 175 -12.83 20.40 2.07
CA SER A 175 -11.53 20.34 2.76
C SER A 175 -10.63 19.25 2.16
N LEU A 176 -11.19 18.09 1.82
CA LEU A 176 -10.48 16.97 1.19
C LEU A 176 -9.97 17.37 -0.20
N LYS A 177 -10.82 18.00 -1.04
CA LYS A 177 -10.43 18.58 -2.34
C LYS A 177 -9.27 19.56 -2.21
N THR A 178 -9.30 20.42 -1.19
CA THR A 178 -8.22 21.37 -0.93
C THR A 178 -6.93 20.65 -0.53
N ARG A 179 -7.02 19.59 0.28
CA ARG A 179 -5.87 18.77 0.68
C ARG A 179 -5.27 18.02 -0.51
N PHE A 180 -6.08 17.39 -1.37
CA PHE A 180 -5.60 16.72 -2.58
C PHE A 180 -4.93 17.69 -3.55
N LYS A 181 -5.50 18.89 -3.77
CA LYS A 181 -4.84 19.92 -4.59
C LYS A 181 -3.48 20.35 -4.01
N LYS A 182 -3.40 20.57 -2.70
CA LYS A 182 -2.13 20.89 -2.03
C LYS A 182 -1.15 19.72 -2.08
N TRP A 183 -1.66 18.49 -2.02
CA TRP A 183 -0.86 17.27 -2.12
C TRP A 183 -0.25 17.11 -3.51
N LYS A 184 -1.05 17.25 -4.58
CA LYS A 184 -0.61 17.18 -5.97
C LYS A 184 0.59 18.09 -6.24
N LYS A 185 0.58 19.32 -5.72
CA LYS A 185 1.70 20.27 -5.86
C LYS A 185 3.02 19.79 -5.25
N LYS A 186 2.98 18.87 -4.29
CA LYS A 186 4.18 18.29 -3.63
C LYS A 186 4.69 17.03 -4.34
N LEU A 187 3.94 16.49 -5.29
CA LEU A 187 4.28 15.26 -6.01
C LEU A 187 5.03 15.62 -7.29
N LEU A 188 6.30 16.02 -7.14
CA LEU A 188 7.15 16.44 -8.27
C LEU A 188 7.47 15.29 -9.25
N PHE A 189 7.20 14.06 -8.85
CA PHE A 189 7.54 12.85 -9.60
C PHE A 189 6.43 12.36 -10.56
N LEU A 190 5.25 12.99 -10.56
CA LEU A 190 4.09 12.49 -11.31
C LEU A 190 4.33 12.36 -12.82
N ASN A 191 5.19 13.21 -13.39
CA ASN A 191 5.48 13.18 -14.83
C ASN A 191 6.59 12.18 -15.19
N SER A 192 7.58 12.01 -14.31
CA SER A 192 8.77 11.17 -14.54
C SER A 192 8.59 9.71 -14.12
N HIS A 193 7.53 9.39 -13.38
CA HIS A 193 7.27 8.05 -12.85
C HIS A 193 5.97 7.49 -13.42
N GLN A 194 5.89 6.17 -13.55
CA GLN A 194 4.64 5.45 -13.68
C GLN A 194 4.03 5.35 -12.27
N VAL A 195 2.79 5.82 -12.12
CA VAL A 195 2.19 6.05 -10.81
C VAL A 195 0.95 5.18 -10.63
N ILE A 196 0.82 4.59 -9.44
CA ILE A 196 -0.35 3.85 -8.98
C ILE A 196 -0.79 4.45 -7.64
N ALA A 197 -2.10 4.60 -7.44
CA ALA A 197 -2.67 5.00 -6.17
C ALA A 197 -3.41 3.84 -5.51
N PHE A 198 -3.28 3.76 -4.19
CA PHE A 198 -4.03 2.86 -3.33
C PHE A 198 -4.94 3.67 -2.43
N HIS A 199 -6.15 3.18 -2.21
CA HIS A 199 -7.10 3.69 -1.26
C HIS A 199 -7.55 2.58 -0.32
N PHE A 200 -7.37 2.77 0.99
CA PHE A 200 -7.79 1.84 2.02
C PHE A 200 -8.81 2.53 2.92
N THR A 201 -10.01 1.98 3.01
CA THR A 201 -11.11 2.57 3.78
C THR A 201 -12.01 1.48 4.35
N VAL A 202 -12.83 1.81 5.34
CA VAL A 202 -13.85 0.92 5.92
C VAL A 202 -15.23 1.40 5.49
N VAL A 203 -16.18 0.49 5.26
CA VAL A 203 -17.54 0.87 4.89
C VAL A 203 -18.17 1.76 5.98
N ASN A 204 -18.82 2.84 5.54
CA ASN A 204 -19.50 3.81 6.41
C ASN A 204 -18.58 4.52 7.43
N GLU A 205 -17.29 4.66 7.12
CA GLU A 205 -16.37 5.45 7.93
C GLU A 205 -16.58 6.97 7.77
N THR A 206 -15.71 7.76 8.39
CA THR A 206 -15.81 9.24 8.42
C THR A 206 -15.38 9.92 7.12
N GLU A 207 -15.19 9.16 6.05
CA GLU A 207 -14.78 9.66 4.75
C GLU A 207 -15.98 10.24 3.98
N PRO A 208 -15.83 11.39 3.28
CA PRO A 208 -16.86 11.87 2.36
C PRO A 208 -17.19 10.83 1.28
N GLU A 209 -18.47 10.66 0.96
CA GLU A 209 -18.94 9.70 -0.06
C GLU A 209 -18.36 9.99 -1.45
N ASP A 210 -18.12 11.28 -1.76
CA ASP A 210 -17.53 11.75 -3.02
C ASP A 210 -15.98 11.76 -3.02
N SER A 211 -15.33 11.15 -2.03
CA SER A 211 -13.87 11.15 -1.86
C SER A 211 -13.10 10.57 -3.06
N GLU A 212 -13.54 9.42 -3.58
CA GLU A 212 -12.93 8.80 -4.78
C GLU A 212 -13.14 9.67 -6.02
N GLU A 213 -14.32 10.28 -6.19
CA GLU A 213 -14.59 11.21 -7.29
C GLU A 213 -13.72 12.47 -7.21
N ILE A 214 -13.55 13.03 -6.00
CA ILE A 214 -12.66 14.17 -5.77
C ILE A 214 -11.20 13.78 -6.09
N PHE A 215 -10.80 12.56 -5.74
CA PHE A 215 -9.47 12.04 -6.08
C PHE A 215 -9.29 11.96 -7.59
N SER A 216 -10.19 11.29 -8.31
CA SER A 216 -10.15 11.14 -9.77
C SER A 216 -10.15 12.48 -10.48
N ASN A 217 -10.97 13.43 -10.04
CA ASN A 217 -11.00 14.81 -10.57
C ASN A 217 -9.68 15.57 -10.34
N THR A 218 -8.94 15.24 -9.28
CA THR A 218 -7.64 15.87 -8.98
C THR A 218 -6.49 15.17 -9.73
N PHE A 219 -6.57 13.86 -9.91
CA PHE A 219 -5.56 13.00 -10.49
C PHE A 219 -6.13 12.13 -11.63
N PRO A 220 -6.56 12.74 -12.76
CA PRO A 220 -7.31 12.05 -13.81
C PRO A 220 -6.54 10.90 -14.48
N ASP A 221 -5.20 10.98 -14.44
CA ASP A 221 -4.27 10.07 -15.09
C ASP A 221 -3.69 9.01 -14.14
N ILE A 222 -4.06 9.03 -12.86
CA ILE A 222 -3.55 8.07 -11.87
C ILE A 222 -4.63 7.02 -11.60
N PRO A 223 -4.39 5.72 -11.89
CA PRO A 223 -5.32 4.66 -11.53
C PRO A 223 -5.42 4.54 -10.01
N LEU A 224 -6.65 4.48 -9.49
CA LEU A 224 -6.94 4.35 -8.07
C LEU A 224 -7.45 2.93 -7.76
N SER A 225 -6.67 2.20 -6.97
CA SER A 225 -7.04 0.89 -6.47
C SER A 225 -7.59 0.99 -5.06
N THR A 226 -8.92 0.86 -4.93
CA THR A 226 -9.62 0.94 -3.65
C THR A 226 -9.88 -0.45 -3.06
N LEU A 227 -9.42 -0.68 -1.84
CA LEU A 227 -9.86 -1.77 -0.96
C LEU A 227 -10.73 -1.17 0.15
N ARG A 228 -12.01 -1.52 0.11
CA ARG A 228 -13.05 -1.09 1.04
C ARG A 228 -13.42 -2.25 1.96
N LEU A 229 -12.96 -2.19 3.21
CA LEU A 229 -13.18 -3.24 4.21
C LEU A 229 -14.66 -3.24 4.63
N LEU A 230 -15.33 -4.39 4.48
CA LEU A 230 -16.79 -4.48 4.66
C LEU A 230 -17.19 -4.63 6.14
N ASP A 231 -16.30 -5.17 6.97
CA ASP A 231 -16.55 -5.34 8.40
C ASP A 231 -16.26 -4.03 9.18
N LYS A 232 -17.21 -3.54 9.97
CA LYS A 232 -17.06 -2.30 10.78
C LYS A 232 -15.99 -2.40 11.87
N SER A 233 -15.60 -3.61 12.27
CA SER A 233 -14.51 -3.84 13.22
C SER A 233 -13.13 -3.88 12.56
N SER A 234 -13.08 -3.70 11.24
CA SER A 234 -11.84 -3.52 10.49
C SER A 234 -11.10 -2.24 10.88
N LEU A 235 -9.83 -2.19 10.53
CA LEU A 235 -8.92 -1.10 10.84
C LEU A 235 -8.11 -0.70 9.61
N THR A 236 -8.17 0.58 9.26
CA THR A 236 -7.21 1.20 8.34
C THR A 236 -6.47 2.35 9.03
N GLY A 237 -5.27 2.66 8.56
CA GLY A 237 -4.55 3.84 9.01
C GLY A 237 -3.10 3.86 8.60
N VAL A 238 -2.38 4.87 9.10
CA VAL A 238 -0.93 4.99 8.87
C VAL A 238 -0.21 5.10 10.20
N ASN A 239 0.77 4.23 10.40
CA ASN A 239 1.76 4.38 11.44
C ASN A 239 2.92 5.22 10.89
N TYR A 240 3.22 6.35 11.54
CA TYR A 240 4.35 7.22 11.22
C TYR A 240 5.42 7.11 12.31
N LYS A 241 6.69 7.16 11.93
CA LYS A 241 7.78 7.38 12.89
C LYS A 241 7.71 8.83 13.39
N ASP A 242 7.76 9.02 14.70
CA ASP A 242 7.85 10.36 15.28
C ASP A 242 9.26 10.91 15.04
N LYS A 243 9.35 12.07 14.39
CA LYS A 243 10.64 12.72 14.12
C LYS A 243 11.24 13.37 15.37
N THR A 244 10.43 13.62 16.39
CA THR A 244 10.82 14.33 17.62
C THR A 244 11.31 13.41 18.72
N THR A 245 10.93 12.13 18.69
CA THR A 245 11.43 11.11 19.62
C THR A 245 11.84 9.89 18.80
N LEU A 246 13.14 9.65 18.71
CA LEU A 246 13.78 8.63 17.85
C LEU A 246 13.17 7.20 17.97
N MET A 247 12.45 6.92 19.05
CA MET A 247 11.87 5.60 19.35
C MET A 247 10.32 5.54 19.38
N LYS A 248 9.59 6.65 19.20
CA LYS A 248 8.11 6.59 19.22
C LYS A 248 7.56 6.52 17.81
N SER A 249 6.63 5.61 17.58
CA SER A 249 5.79 5.61 16.40
C SER A 249 4.37 5.99 16.81
N ARG A 250 3.65 6.65 15.91
CA ARG A 250 2.26 7.05 16.14
C ARG A 250 1.39 6.46 15.04
N PHE A 251 0.57 5.50 15.42
CA PHE A 251 -0.53 5.03 14.59
C PHE A 251 -1.66 6.06 14.58
N ARG A 252 -2.18 6.34 13.38
CA ARG A 252 -3.34 7.20 13.17
C ARG A 252 -4.34 6.43 12.32
N ALA A 253 -5.46 6.06 12.93
CA ALA A 253 -6.55 5.36 12.26
C ALA A 253 -7.32 6.29 11.30
N GLY A 254 -7.91 5.69 10.27
CA GLY A 254 -8.78 6.33 9.29
C GLY A 254 -8.45 5.93 7.85
N PRO A 255 -9.19 6.48 6.87
CA PRO A 255 -8.99 6.18 5.45
C PRO A 255 -7.64 6.69 4.96
N VAL A 256 -7.00 5.93 4.08
CA VAL A 256 -5.64 6.18 3.60
C VAL A 256 -5.58 6.18 2.09
N TYR A 257 -5.07 7.27 1.53
CA TYR A 257 -4.58 7.31 0.16
C TYR A 257 -3.07 7.19 0.15
N ALA A 258 -2.53 6.31 -0.68
CA ALA A 258 -1.09 6.19 -0.92
C ALA A 258 -0.82 6.27 -2.42
N ILE A 259 0.14 7.09 -2.84
CA ILE A 259 0.59 7.17 -4.23
C ILE A 259 2.02 6.65 -4.28
N VAL A 260 2.24 5.64 -5.13
CA VAL A 260 3.56 5.05 -5.40
C VAL A 260 3.92 5.33 -6.86
N GLY A 261 5.09 5.92 -7.08
CA GLY A 261 5.67 6.14 -8.39
C GLY A 261 6.94 5.31 -8.58
N PHE A 262 7.02 4.61 -9.71
CA PHE A 262 8.21 3.93 -10.18
C PHE A 262 8.80 4.69 -11.37
N ARG A 263 10.10 5.00 -11.34
CA ARG A 263 10.73 5.77 -12.41
C ARG A 263 10.57 5.09 -13.78
N LYS A 264 10.16 5.85 -14.80
CA LYS A 264 10.04 5.36 -16.19
C LYS A 264 11.43 5.09 -16.79
N PHE A 265 11.57 4.05 -17.61
CA PHE A 265 12.80 3.81 -18.37
C PHE A 265 13.01 4.88 -19.46
N GLY A 266 14.26 5.28 -19.66
CA GLY A 266 14.63 6.27 -20.69
C GLY A 266 14.21 7.72 -20.39
N GLY A 267 13.59 7.99 -19.24
CA GLY A 267 13.40 9.36 -18.77
C GLY A 267 14.74 9.94 -18.31
N GLU A 268 15.07 11.15 -18.78
CA GLU A 268 16.21 11.92 -18.30
C GLU A 268 16.30 11.81 -16.77
N ASN A 269 17.52 11.61 -16.24
CA ASN A 269 17.75 11.86 -14.82
C ASN A 269 17.13 13.23 -14.54
N PRO A 270 16.27 13.40 -13.51
CA PRO A 270 15.96 14.75 -13.07
C PRO A 270 17.34 15.37 -12.86
N VAL A 271 17.64 16.38 -13.68
CA VAL A 271 18.85 17.18 -13.59
C VAL A 271 19.05 17.36 -12.10
N THR A 272 20.20 16.90 -11.60
CA THR A 272 20.68 17.24 -10.27
C THR A 272 20.25 18.68 -10.06
N GLU A 273 19.26 18.92 -9.20
CA GLU A 273 18.95 20.27 -8.76
C GLU A 273 20.21 20.65 -8.00
N ASP A 274 21.14 21.22 -8.74
CA ASP A 274 22.29 21.93 -8.26
C ASP A 274 21.71 22.95 -7.30
N LEU A 275 21.80 22.63 -6.01
CA LEU A 275 21.66 23.61 -4.94
C LEU A 275 22.94 24.47 -4.90
N SER A 276 23.39 24.94 -6.05
CA SER A 276 24.41 25.98 -6.16
C SER A 276 23.72 27.33 -6.27
N GLU A 277 23.64 27.97 -5.10
CA GLU A 277 23.79 29.42 -4.87
C GLU A 277 22.86 30.40 -5.60
N LYS A 278 22.10 31.16 -4.81
CA LYS A 278 22.37 32.59 -4.52
C LYS A 278 21.10 33.27 -4.02
N TYR A 279 21.11 33.78 -2.80
CA TYR A 279 20.63 35.13 -2.50
C TYR A 279 21.49 35.67 -1.35
N ASP A 280 21.84 36.95 -1.51
CA ASP A 280 22.81 37.74 -0.75
C ASP A 280 22.60 37.78 0.77
#